data_AF-A0A243AJ88-F1
#
_entry.id   AF-A0A243AJ88-F1
#
_cell.length_a   1.000
_cell.length_b   1.000
_cell.length_c   1.000
_cell.angle_alpha   90.00
_cell.angle_beta   90.00
_cell.angle_gamma   90.00
#
_symmetry.space_group_name_H-M   'P 1'
#
loop_
_entity.id
_entity.type
_entity.pdbx_description
1 polymer ?
#
loop_
_entity_poly.entity_id
_entity_poly.type
_entity_poly.pdbx_seq_one_letter_code
_entity_poly.pdbx_strand_id
1 'polypeptide(L)'
;MKKIIITTLSLGLLMGVSTVVFANTGTKTEAYAAELAHFKLTNPTITSSEVNSIMKQREELDELYNQLDELELSYGVRVDNTKNPHKEPKHRDDLPTAQREKCIQLSIKVLDKEIQFLDAQFKASLIKEEIYTVEKRNFNSFKEKELQELNQLTKR
;
A
#
# COMPACT_ATOMS: atom_id res chain seq x y z
N MET A 1 27.35 -20.31 14.54
CA MET A 1 26.77 -18.95 14.45
C MET A 1 25.39 -19.06 13.83
N LYS A 2 24.33 -18.75 14.57
CA LYS A 2 22.94 -18.93 14.15
C LYS A 2 22.60 -17.87 13.10
N LYS A 3 22.23 -18.32 11.89
CA LYS A 3 21.73 -17.46 10.82
C LYS A 3 20.36 -16.94 11.23
N ILE A 4 20.27 -15.64 11.50
CA ILE A 4 18.98 -14.97 11.69
C ILE A 4 18.41 -14.80 10.29
N ILE A 5 17.57 -15.74 9.87
CA ILE A 5 16.72 -15.56 8.71
C ILE A 5 15.70 -14.51 9.13
N ILE A 6 15.91 -13.26 8.72
CA ILE A 6 14.87 -12.26 8.74
C ILE A 6 13.91 -12.69 7.64
N THR A 7 12.99 -13.59 7.99
CA THR A 7 11.76 -13.77 7.23
C THR A 7 11.10 -12.40 7.21
N THR A 8 11.23 -11.71 6.08
CA THR A 8 10.39 -10.57 5.71
C THR A 8 8.97 -11.05 5.89
N LEU A 9 8.42 -10.69 7.05
CA LEU A 9 7.05 -10.94 7.42
C LEU A 9 6.24 -10.35 6.28
N SER A 10 5.65 -11.23 5.49
CA SER A 10 4.56 -10.92 4.59
C SER A 10 3.60 -10.01 5.35
N LEU A 11 3.67 -8.71 5.06
CA LEU A 11 2.79 -7.68 5.59
C LEU A 11 1.40 -7.79 4.93
N GLY A 12 0.94 -9.04 4.71
CA GLY A 12 -0.33 -9.42 4.11
C GLY A 12 -1.37 -9.88 5.13
N LEU A 13 -1.13 -9.65 6.42
CA LEU A 13 -2.05 -10.02 7.50
C LEU A 13 -2.18 -8.84 8.45
N LEU A 14 -3.20 -7.99 8.22
CA LEU A 14 -4.04 -7.30 9.23
C LEU A 14 -4.81 -6.07 8.73
N MET A 15 -5.03 -5.90 7.43
CA MET A 15 -6.08 -4.98 6.94
C MET A 15 -7.39 -5.75 6.77
N GLY A 16 -7.98 -6.13 7.90
CA GLY A 16 -9.37 -6.57 7.99
C GLY A 16 -10.34 -5.41 7.78
N VAL A 17 -10.23 -4.71 6.64
CA VAL A 17 -11.22 -3.72 6.19
C VAL A 17 -12.01 -4.41 5.10
N SER A 18 -13.27 -4.73 5.42
CA SER A 18 -14.29 -5.34 4.58
C SER A 18 -13.94 -5.36 3.08
N THR A 19 -13.47 -6.51 2.61
CA THR A 19 -13.40 -6.84 1.20
C THR A 19 -14.82 -7.03 0.67
N VAL A 20 -15.54 -5.92 0.47
CA VAL A 20 -16.66 -5.95 -0.46
C VAL A 20 -16.06 -5.84 -1.86
N VAL A 21 -15.59 -6.99 -2.34
CA VAL A 21 -15.24 -7.20 -3.74
C VAL A 21 -16.54 -7.20 -4.53
N PHE A 22 -17.02 -6.02 -4.92
CA PHE A 22 -18.08 -5.93 -5.92
C PHE A 22 -17.44 -5.83 -7.30
N ALA A 23 -17.74 -6.82 -8.14
CA ALA A 23 -17.38 -6.84 -9.55
C ALA A 23 -17.90 -5.55 -10.21
N ASN A 24 -16.96 -4.73 -10.67
CA ASN A 24 -17.23 -3.40 -11.22
C ASN A 24 -17.81 -3.55 -12.63
N THR A 25 -19.14 -3.69 -12.74
CA THR A 25 -19.88 -3.70 -14.02
C THR A 25 -20.74 -2.43 -14.23
N GLY A 26 -20.53 -1.37 -13.45
CA GLY A 26 -21.30 -0.12 -13.52
C GLY A 26 -20.52 1.05 -14.12
N THR A 27 -21.14 1.84 -14.99
CA THR A 27 -20.59 3.09 -15.54
C THR A 27 -20.26 4.09 -14.42
N LYS A 28 -19.11 4.77 -14.55
CA LYS A 28 -18.41 5.70 -13.63
C LYS A 28 -19.22 6.88 -13.02
N THR A 29 -20.55 6.89 -13.09
CA THR A 29 -21.41 7.95 -12.54
C THR A 29 -22.25 7.47 -11.34
N GLU A 30 -22.30 6.17 -11.07
CA GLU A 30 -22.91 5.56 -9.85
C GLU A 30 -21.88 5.26 -8.74
N ALA A 31 -20.63 5.70 -8.92
CA ALA A 31 -19.46 4.88 -8.66
C ALA A 31 -19.21 4.44 -7.21
N TYR A 32 -19.78 5.11 -6.19
CA TYR A 32 -19.51 4.77 -4.79
C TYR A 32 -20.74 4.78 -3.87
N ALA A 33 -21.93 4.56 -4.41
CA ALA A 33 -23.17 4.57 -3.62
C ALA A 33 -23.19 3.47 -2.54
N ALA A 34 -22.64 2.30 -2.85
CA ALA A 34 -22.53 1.20 -1.91
C ALA A 34 -21.54 1.52 -0.78
N GLU A 35 -20.40 2.13 -1.11
CA GLU A 35 -19.37 2.57 -0.19
C GLU A 35 -19.88 3.70 0.71
N LEU A 36 -20.66 4.63 0.17
CA LEU A 36 -21.33 5.66 0.95
C LEU A 36 -22.31 5.04 1.96
N ALA A 37 -23.12 4.08 1.53
CA ALA A 37 -24.04 3.38 2.43
C ALA A 37 -23.28 2.65 3.54
N HIS A 38 -22.16 2.00 3.22
CA HIS A 38 -21.30 1.33 4.18
C HIS A 38 -20.66 2.32 5.16
N PHE A 39 -20.05 3.40 4.68
CA PHE A 39 -19.40 4.40 5.53
C PHE A 39 -20.38 5.15 6.43
N LYS A 40 -21.64 5.30 6.03
CA LYS A 40 -22.70 5.83 6.89
C LYS A 40 -22.98 4.96 8.12
N LEU A 41 -22.63 3.67 8.11
CA LEU A 41 -22.72 2.81 9.31
C LEU A 41 -21.73 3.24 10.39
N THR A 42 -20.61 3.87 10.01
CA THR A 42 -19.59 4.38 10.94
C THR A 42 -19.76 5.87 11.21
N ASN A 43 -19.95 6.68 10.16
CA ASN A 43 -20.19 8.12 10.25
C ASN A 43 -21.47 8.49 9.47
N PRO A 44 -22.64 8.58 10.15
CA PRO A 44 -23.91 8.87 9.49
C PRO A 44 -23.95 10.22 8.74
N THR A 45 -23.08 11.16 9.10
CA THR A 45 -23.03 12.50 8.50
C THR A 45 -22.06 12.61 7.34
N ILE A 46 -21.34 11.53 6.98
CA ILE A 46 -20.40 11.55 5.86
C ILE A 46 -21.13 11.87 4.55
N THR A 47 -20.53 12.77 3.78
CA THR A 47 -21.09 13.23 2.51
C THR A 47 -20.60 12.38 1.34
N SER A 48 -21.37 12.35 0.25
CA SER A 48 -20.94 11.69 -1.00
C SER A 48 -19.64 12.29 -1.54
N SER A 49 -19.40 13.59 -1.35
CA SER A 49 -18.15 14.24 -1.77
C SER A 49 -16.94 13.75 -1.00
N GLU A 50 -17.06 13.53 0.32
CA GLU A 50 -15.99 12.97 1.13
C GLU A 50 -15.69 11.53 0.72
N VAL A 51 -16.72 10.72 0.51
CA VAL A 51 -16.57 9.33 0.04
C VAL A 51 -15.89 9.29 -1.34
N ASN A 52 -16.34 10.10 -2.30
CA ASN A 52 -15.71 10.17 -3.62
C ASN A 52 -14.22 10.55 -3.53
N SER A 53 -13.87 11.48 -2.64
CA SER A 53 -12.47 11.89 -2.41
C SER A 53 -11.63 10.73 -1.84
N ILE A 54 -12.15 10.02 -0.83
CA ILE A 54 -11.50 8.86 -0.22
C ILE A 54 -11.29 7.75 -1.24
N MET A 55 -12.33 7.45 -2.03
CA MET A 55 -12.26 6.39 -3.03
C MET A 55 -11.30 6.72 -4.17
N LYS A 56 -11.24 7.99 -4.60
CA LYS A 56 -10.22 8.42 -5.56
C LYS A 56 -8.80 8.25 -5.00
N GLN A 57 -8.58 8.58 -3.73
CA GLN A 57 -7.27 8.34 -3.10
C GLN A 57 -6.93 6.84 -3.03
N ARG A 58 -7.94 5.99 -2.82
CA ARG A 58 -7.77 4.54 -2.84
C ARG A 58 -7.39 4.04 -4.24
N GLU A 59 -8.05 4.50 -5.30
CA GLU A 59 -7.70 4.16 -6.68
C GLU A 59 -6.25 4.55 -7.01
N GLU A 60 -5.85 5.78 -6.63
CA GLU A 60 -4.47 6.27 -6.84
C GLU A 60 -3.43 5.44 -6.06
N LEU A 61 -3.79 4.96 -4.87
CA LEU A 61 -2.95 4.08 -4.06
C LEU A 61 -2.85 2.67 -4.68
N ASP A 62 -3.97 2.11 -5.13
CA ASP A 62 -4.01 0.80 -5.80
C ASP A 62 -3.17 0.82 -7.10
N GLU A 63 -3.20 1.94 -7.84
CA GLU A 63 -2.34 2.12 -9.02
C GLU A 63 -0.85 2.11 -8.66
N LEU A 64 -0.44 2.77 -7.57
CA LEU A 64 0.95 2.74 -7.10
C LEU A 64 1.40 1.35 -6.68
N TYR A 65 0.53 0.59 -6.01
CA TYR A 65 0.81 -0.81 -5.67
C TYR A 65 0.97 -1.67 -6.93
N ASN A 66 0.11 -1.50 -7.92
CA ASN A 66 0.24 -2.21 -9.20
C ASN A 66 1.56 -1.89 -9.89
N GLN A 67 1.96 -0.61 -9.93
CA GLN A 67 3.25 -0.19 -10.48
C GLN A 67 4.42 -0.83 -9.74
N LEU A 68 4.33 -0.95 -8.40
CA LEU A 68 5.37 -1.58 -7.59
C LEU A 68 5.44 -3.08 -7.84
N ASP A 69 4.29 -3.75 -7.90
CA ASP A 69 4.20 -5.19 -8.16
C ASP A 69 4.74 -5.54 -9.55
N GLU A 70 4.39 -4.77 -10.59
CA GLU A 70 4.93 -4.92 -11.94
C GLU A 70 6.45 -4.71 -11.97
N LEU A 71 6.95 -3.69 -11.26
CA LEU A 71 8.37 -3.40 -11.15
C LEU A 71 9.13 -4.56 -10.48
N GLU A 72 8.63 -5.04 -9.33
CA GLU A 72 9.22 -6.15 -8.58
C GLU A 72 9.18 -7.46 -9.38
N LEU A 73 8.11 -7.71 -10.14
CA LEU A 73 8.04 -8.85 -11.08
C LEU A 73 9.10 -8.71 -12.19
N SER A 74 9.26 -7.52 -12.76
CA SER A 74 10.23 -7.27 -13.84
C SER A 74 11.68 -7.48 -13.38
N TYR A 75 11.99 -7.17 -12.12
CA TYR A 75 13.31 -7.37 -11.52
C TYR A 75 13.49 -8.77 -10.93
N GLY A 76 12.41 -9.55 -10.83
CA GLY A 76 12.40 -10.89 -10.25
C GLY A 76 12.47 -10.89 -8.73
N VAL A 77 12.18 -9.76 -8.07
CA VAL A 77 11.97 -9.68 -6.62
C VAL A 77 10.68 -10.40 -6.24
N ARG A 78 9.64 -10.26 -7.07
CA ARG A 78 8.46 -11.12 -7.04
C ARG A 78 8.51 -12.13 -8.18
N VAL A 79 7.83 -13.25 -7.96
CA VAL A 79 7.70 -14.33 -8.92
C VAL A 79 6.25 -14.77 -9.04
N ASP A 80 5.80 -14.89 -10.28
CA ASP A 80 4.51 -15.47 -10.62
C ASP A 80 4.68 -17.00 -10.71
N ASN A 81 4.43 -17.66 -9.57
CA ASN A 81 4.55 -19.11 -9.45
C ASN A 81 3.53 -19.88 -10.32
N THR A 82 2.49 -19.20 -10.84
CA THR A 82 1.57 -19.83 -11.80
C THR A 82 2.21 -19.99 -13.18
N LYS A 83 3.15 -19.11 -13.54
CA LYS A 83 3.90 -19.15 -14.80
C LYS A 83 5.20 -19.93 -14.67
N ASN A 84 5.86 -19.87 -13.52
CA ASN A 84 7.09 -20.62 -13.26
C ASN A 84 7.15 -21.09 -11.80
N PRO A 85 6.66 -22.31 -11.49
CA PRO A 85 6.46 -22.78 -10.12
C PRO A 85 7.76 -23.07 -9.35
N HIS A 86 8.91 -23.05 -10.02
CA HIS A 86 10.22 -23.35 -9.41
C HIS A 86 11.16 -22.15 -9.39
N LYS A 87 10.69 -20.96 -9.81
CA LYS A 87 11.52 -19.76 -9.80
C LYS A 87 11.50 -19.13 -8.41
N GLU A 88 12.66 -19.08 -7.77
CA GLU A 88 12.82 -18.37 -6.51
C GLU A 88 12.86 -16.85 -6.73
N PRO A 89 12.28 -16.04 -5.82
CA PRO A 89 12.45 -14.59 -5.83
C PRO A 89 13.90 -14.21 -5.56
N LYS A 90 14.35 -13.13 -6.19
CA LYS A 90 15.62 -12.48 -5.84
C LYS A 90 15.43 -11.64 -4.59
N HIS A 91 16.46 -11.57 -3.75
CA HIS A 91 16.45 -10.58 -2.67
C HIS A 91 16.64 -9.18 -3.27
N ARG A 92 15.96 -8.17 -2.71
CA ARG A 92 16.07 -6.78 -3.18
C ARG A 92 17.51 -6.26 -3.14
N ASP A 93 18.28 -6.72 -2.15
CA ASP A 93 19.70 -6.35 -2.00
C ASP A 93 20.61 -6.92 -3.08
N ASP A 94 20.17 -7.98 -3.78
CA ASP A 94 20.94 -8.61 -4.86
C ASP A 94 20.72 -7.90 -6.20
N LEU A 95 19.81 -6.91 -6.25
CA LEU A 95 19.59 -6.11 -7.44
C LEU A 95 20.74 -5.11 -7.69
N PRO A 96 21.02 -4.77 -8.97
CA PRO A 96 21.85 -3.61 -9.30
C PRO A 96 21.33 -2.34 -8.60
N THR A 97 22.25 -1.47 -8.16
CA THR A 97 21.96 -0.25 -7.41
C THR A 97 20.81 0.57 -8.02
N ALA A 98 20.83 0.79 -9.34
CA ALA A 98 19.81 1.57 -10.03
C ALA A 98 18.41 0.91 -10.02
N GLN A 99 18.33 -0.42 -9.98
CA GLN A 99 17.05 -1.13 -9.88
C GLN A 99 16.52 -1.06 -8.45
N ARG A 100 17.40 -1.29 -7.47
CA ARG A 100 17.09 -1.16 -6.05
C ARG A 100 16.59 0.24 -5.70
N GLU A 101 17.28 1.28 -6.20
CA GLU A 101 16.89 2.67 -6.01
C GLU A 101 15.46 2.94 -6.53
N LYS A 102 15.12 2.46 -7.72
CA LYS A 102 13.78 2.61 -8.30
C LYS A 102 12.70 1.94 -7.44
N CYS A 103 12.96 0.73 -6.94
CA CYS A 103 12.04 0.06 -6.03
C CYS A 103 11.81 0.89 -4.77
N ILE A 104 12.89 1.35 -4.12
CA ILE A 104 12.80 2.15 -2.88
C ILE A 104 12.04 3.47 -3.13
N GLN A 105 12.34 4.17 -4.21
CA GLN A 105 11.65 5.42 -4.56
C GLN A 105 10.14 5.20 -4.74
N LEU A 106 9.74 4.09 -5.37
CA LEU A 106 8.34 3.76 -5.54
C LEU A 106 7.67 3.33 -4.22
N SER A 107 8.37 2.54 -3.39
CA SER A 107 7.90 2.19 -2.04
C SER A 107 7.68 3.43 -1.16
N ILE A 108 8.57 4.42 -1.23
CA ILE A 108 8.39 5.70 -0.52
C ILE A 108 7.11 6.42 -0.99
N LYS A 109 6.85 6.46 -2.30
CA LYS A 109 5.61 7.06 -2.85
C LYS A 109 4.36 6.34 -2.38
N VAL A 110 4.38 5.01 -2.34
CA VAL A 110 3.29 4.19 -1.78
C VAL A 110 3.04 4.56 -0.32
N LEU A 111 4.10 4.58 0.50
CA LEU A 111 3.98 4.91 1.94
C LEU A 111 3.48 6.34 2.18
N ASP A 112 3.90 7.30 1.36
CA ASP A 112 3.36 8.67 1.40
C ASP A 112 1.87 8.70 1.09
N LYS A 113 1.42 7.88 0.13
CA LYS A 113 0.03 7.81 -0.25
C LYS A 113 -0.82 7.07 0.80
N GLU A 114 -0.29 6.03 1.43
CA GLU A 114 -0.91 5.35 2.58
C GLU A 114 -1.16 6.33 3.73
N ILE A 115 -0.18 7.17 4.06
CA ILE A 115 -0.34 8.18 5.12
C ILE A 115 -1.44 9.19 4.73
N GLN A 116 -1.50 9.65 3.48
CA GLN A 116 -2.56 10.55 3.01
C GLN A 116 -3.95 9.91 3.07
N PHE A 117 -4.05 8.64 2.66
CA PHE A 117 -5.30 7.88 2.69
C PHE A 117 -5.77 7.64 4.12
N LEU A 118 -4.85 7.31 5.04
CA LEU A 118 -5.12 7.18 6.47
C LEU A 118 -5.58 8.52 7.09
N ASP A 119 -4.93 9.63 6.74
CA ASP A 119 -5.32 10.98 7.16
C ASP A 119 -6.74 11.33 6.68
N ALA A 120 -7.12 10.94 5.45
CA ALA A 120 -8.45 11.19 4.92
C ALA A 120 -9.53 10.37 5.65
N GLN A 121 -9.27 9.08 5.90
CA GLN A 121 -10.17 8.24 6.69
C GLN A 121 -10.38 8.75 8.11
N PHE A 122 -9.30 9.21 8.76
CA PHE A 122 -9.39 9.77 10.10
C PHE A 122 -10.18 11.09 10.13
N LYS A 123 -9.92 12.00 9.19
CA LYS A 123 -10.69 13.26 9.07
C LYS A 123 -12.18 13.02 8.81
N ALA A 124 -12.49 11.99 8.02
CA ALA A 124 -13.87 11.57 7.77
C ALA A 124 -14.49 10.75 8.93
N SER A 125 -13.79 10.62 10.07
CA SER A 125 -14.24 9.87 11.26
C SER A 125 -14.58 8.40 10.95
N LEU A 126 -13.91 7.79 9.96
CA LEU A 126 -14.11 6.40 9.57
C LEU A 126 -13.25 5.43 10.39
N ILE A 127 -12.22 5.94 11.05
CA ILE A 127 -11.33 5.18 11.92
C ILE A 127 -11.15 5.89 13.26
N LYS A 128 -10.86 5.11 14.30
CA LYS A 128 -10.60 5.63 15.65
C LYS A 128 -9.19 6.22 15.74
N GLU A 129 -9.01 7.18 16.63
CA GLU A 129 -7.71 7.83 16.89
C GLU A 129 -6.59 6.85 17.25
N GLU A 130 -6.91 5.79 18.00
CA GLU A 130 -5.94 4.73 18.33
C GLU A 130 -5.38 4.05 17.08
N ILE A 131 -6.27 3.60 16.18
CA ILE A 131 -5.90 2.97 14.90
C ILE A 131 -5.08 3.95 14.06
N TYR A 132 -5.59 5.18 13.93
CA TYR A 132 -4.91 6.25 13.21
C TYR A 132 -3.47 6.47 13.71
N THR A 133 -3.30 6.59 15.02
CA THR A 133 -2.00 6.89 15.63
C THR A 133 -1.01 5.73 15.47
N VAL A 134 -1.48 4.50 15.64
CA VAL A 134 -0.65 3.29 15.49
C VAL A 134 -0.22 3.13 14.04
N GLU A 135 -1.15 3.16 13.09
CA GLU A 135 -0.84 2.96 11.67
C GLU A 135 0.02 4.08 11.11
N LYS A 136 -0.27 5.34 11.47
CA LYS A 136 0.55 6.47 11.03
C LYS A 136 1.98 6.36 11.54
N ARG A 137 2.19 5.88 12.76
CA ARG A 137 3.53 5.61 13.30
C ARG A 137 4.23 4.51 12.51
N ASN A 138 3.52 3.43 12.18
CA ASN A 138 4.07 2.30 11.42
C ASN A 138 4.51 2.74 10.02
N PHE A 139 3.63 3.42 9.27
CA PHE A 139 3.97 3.91 7.93
C PHE A 139 5.14 4.88 7.92
N ASN A 140 5.19 5.81 8.88
CA ASN A 140 6.34 6.71 9.03
C ASN A 140 7.63 5.94 9.33
N SER A 141 7.58 4.93 10.21
CA SER A 141 8.75 4.10 10.50
C SER A 141 9.25 3.32 9.29
N PHE A 142 8.35 2.75 8.49
CA PHE A 142 8.72 2.08 7.23
C PHE A 142 9.32 3.06 6.23
N LYS A 143 8.70 4.24 6.09
CA LYS A 143 9.20 5.28 5.18
C LYS A 143 10.58 5.77 5.59
N GLU A 144 10.83 5.94 6.88
CA GLU A 144 12.13 6.35 7.39
C GLU A 144 13.21 5.31 7.06
N LYS A 145 12.92 4.01 7.21
CA LYS A 145 13.84 2.93 6.83
C LYS A 145 14.17 2.97 5.34
N GLU A 146 13.17 3.12 4.48
CA GLU A 146 13.35 3.23 3.04
C GLU A 146 14.18 4.48 2.66
N LEU A 147 13.93 5.61 3.31
CA LEU A 147 14.73 6.84 3.12
C LEU A 147 16.18 6.67 3.57
N GLN A 148 16.41 6.01 4.70
CA GLN A 148 17.77 5.72 5.18
C GLN A 148 18.52 4.85 4.17
N GLU A 149 17.87 3.82 3.63
CA GLU A 149 18.44 2.95 2.61
C GLU A 149 18.74 3.72 1.31
N LEU A 150 17.78 4.52 0.83
CA LEU A 150 17.96 5.36 -0.35
C LEU A 150 19.18 6.29 -0.20
N ASN A 151 19.31 6.93 0.96
CA ASN A 151 20.43 7.81 1.26
C ASN A 151 21.78 7.07 1.30
N GLN A 152 21.80 5.80 1.71
CA GLN A 152 23.02 4.99 1.69
C GLN A 152 23.42 4.58 0.27
N LEU A 153 22.45 4.40 -0.64
CA LEU A 153 22.70 4.06 -2.03
C LEU A 153 23.21 5.26 -2.83
N THR A 154 22.72 6.46 -2.56
CA THR A 154 23.06 7.69 -3.31
C THR A 154 24.33 8.40 -2.82
N LYS A 155 24.82 8.07 -1.62
CA LYS A 155 26.08 8.62 -1.07
C LYS A 155 27.35 7.87 -1.52
N ARG A 156 27.22 6.84 -2.37
CA ARG A 156 28.34 6.08 -2.95
C ARG A 156 28.71 6.63 -4.32
#